data_AF-A0A7C7Q9P8-F1
#
_entry.id   AF-A0A7C7Q9P8-F1
#
_cell.length_a   1.000
_cell.length_b   1.000
_cell.length_c   1.000
_cell.angle_alpha   90.00
_cell.angle_beta   90.00
_cell.angle_gamma   90.00
#
_symmetry.space_group_name_H-M   'P 1'
#
loop_
_entity.id
_entity.type
_entity.pdbx_description
1 polymer ?
#
loop_
_entity_poly.entity_id
_entity_poly.type
_entity_poly.pdbx_seq_one_letter_code
_entity_poly.pdbx_strand_id
1 'polypeptide(L)' 'MLIGIDASRAVTAHPTGTEVYSQRIIQTLLALDSPHRFRLYFRSTPSAAAFPSAELRVIPFPRLWT' A
#
# COMPACT_ATOMS: atom_id res chain seq x y z
N MET A 1 11.26 13.42 -0.08
CA MET A 1 11.18 12.65 1.20
C MET A 1 10.63 11.26 0.92
N LEU A 2 11.09 10.23 1.63
CA LEU A 2 10.55 8.87 1.54
C LEU A 2 9.41 8.70 2.54
N ILE A 3 8.23 8.30 2.07
CA ILE A 3 7.06 8.00 2.90
C ILE A 3 6.81 6.49 2.87
N GLY A 4 6.87 5.86 4.04
CA GLY A 4 6.52 4.45 4.22
C GLY A 4 5.06 4.29 4.63
N ILE A 5 4.33 3.39 3.95
CA ILE A 5 2.92 3.10 4.26
C ILE A 5 2.76 1.60 4.47
N ASP A 6 2.12 1.18 5.57
CA ASP A 6 1.57 -0.17 5.69
C ASP A 6 0.37 -0.29 4.75
N ALA A 7 0.54 -1.00 3.64
CA ALA A 7 -0.46 -1.23 2.62
C ALA A 7 -1.09 -2.63 2.72
N SER A 8 -0.89 -3.33 3.84
CA SER A 8 -1.39 -4.72 3.99
C SER A 8 -2.92 -4.81 4.05
N ARG A 9 -3.62 -3.71 4.37
CA ARG A 9 -5.09 -3.63 4.22
C ARG A 9 -5.52 -3.33 2.79
N ALA A 10 -4.67 -2.78 1.93
CA ALA A 10 -5.04 -2.45 0.56
C ALA A 10 -5.01 -3.67 -0.39
N VAL A 11 -4.60 -4.83 0.11
CA VAL A 11 -4.47 -6.07 -0.67
C VAL A 11 -5.07 -7.22 0.14
N THR A 12 -6.29 -7.61 -0.22
CA THR A 12 -6.99 -8.79 0.31
C THR A 12 -7.74 -9.50 -0.81
N ALA A 13 -7.92 -10.81 -0.68
CA ALA A 13 -8.72 -11.58 -1.63
C ALA A 13 -10.23 -11.25 -1.55
N HIS A 14 -10.71 -10.81 -0.38
CA HIS A 14 -12.13 -10.57 -0.13
C HIS A 14 -12.32 -9.23 0.61
N PRO A 15 -12.35 -8.09 -0.11
CA PRO A 15 -12.49 -6.78 0.51
C PRO A 15 -13.93 -6.54 0.98
N THR A 16 -14.11 -5.96 2.18
CA THR A 16 -15.44 -5.67 2.74
C THR A 16 -15.72 -4.18 2.90
N GLY A 17 -14.71 -3.32 2.73
CA GLY A 17 -14.89 -1.87 2.54
C GLY A 17 -13.66 -1.07 2.92
N THR A 18 -13.11 -1.31 4.11
CA THR A 18 -11.88 -0.64 4.59
C THR A 18 -10.70 -0.92 3.67
N GLU A 19 -10.64 -2.12 3.08
CA GLU A 19 -9.59 -2.49 2.13
C GLU A 19 -9.69 -1.71 0.82
N VAL A 20 -10.91 -1.54 0.31
CA VAL A 20 -11.17 -0.69 -0.88
C VAL A 20 -10.79 0.75 -0.58
N TYR A 21 -11.24 1.29 0.55
CA TYR A 21 -10.91 2.65 0.98
C TYR A 21 -9.39 2.87 1.08
N SER A 22 -8.69 1.95 1.75
CA SER A 22 -7.23 1.99 1.89
C SER A 22 -6.54 1.96 0.53
N GLN A 23 -6.98 1.08 -0.38
CA GLN A 23 -6.44 1.00 -1.73
C GLN A 23 -6.65 2.30 -2.51
N ARG A 24 -7.85 2.89 -2.45
CA ARG A 24 -8.17 4.14 -3.16
C ARG A 24 -7.35 5.31 -2.63
N ILE A 25 -7.21 5.46 -1.31
CA ILE A 25 -6.35 6.49 -0.73
C ILE A 25 -4.93 6.36 -1.23
N ILE A 26 -4.34 5.16 -1.17
CA ILE A 26 -2.97 4.95 -1.62
C ILE A 26 -2.84 5.31 -3.09
N GLN A 27 -3.78 4.87 -3.94
CA GLN A 27 -3.77 5.21 -5.37
C GLN A 27 -3.83 6.73 -5.61
N THR A 28 -4.70 7.44 -4.88
CA THR A 28 -4.79 8.90 -4.99
C THR A 28 -3.49 9.57 -4.54
N LEU A 29 -2.89 9.12 -3.42
CA LEU A 29 -1.60 9.65 -2.95
C LEU A 29 -0.48 9.46 -3.99
N LEU A 30 -0.42 8.30 -4.63
CA LEU A 30 0.56 8.01 -5.68
C LEU A 30 0.35 8.83 -6.96
N ALA A 31 -0.88 9.29 -7.21
CA ALA A 31 -1.23 10.11 -8.37
C ALA A 31 -1.02 11.62 -8.15
N LEU A 32 -0.75 12.06 -6.91
CA LEU A 32 -0.44 13.46 -6.63
C LEU A 32 0.91 13.83 -7.27
N ASP A 33 0.97 15.01 -7.89
CA ASP A 33 2.22 15.59 -8.33
C ASP A 33 3.01 16.06 -7.10
N SER A 34 3.86 15.17 -6.60
CA SER A 34 4.58 15.34 -5.35
C SER A 34 6.04 14.89 -5.50
N PRO A 35 7.01 15.60 -4.89
CA PRO A 35 8.41 15.15 -4.84
C PRO A 35 8.63 13.99 -3.86
N HIS A 36 7.56 13.43 -3.29
CA HIS A 36 7.64 12.31 -2.36
C HIS A 36 7.85 10.99 -3.09
N ARG A 37 8.72 10.15 -2.53
CA ARG A 37 8.87 8.76 -2.95
C ARG A 37 8.06 7.91 -1.99
N PHE A 38 7.23 7.01 -2.52
CA PHE A 38 6.42 6.12 -1.70
C PHE A 38 7.00 4.72 -1.67
N ARG A 39 7.02 4.13 -0.48
CA ARG A 39 7.31 2.71 -0.26
C ARG A 39 6.14 2.06 0.46
N LEU A 40 5.61 1.00 -0.14
CA LEU A 40 4.45 0.28 0.36
C LEU A 40 4.88 -1.06 0.93
N TYR A 41 4.48 -1.32 2.17
CA TYR A 41 4.75 -2.57 2.87
C TYR A 41 3.51 -3.47 2.86
N PHE A 42 3.68 -4.71 2.43
CA PHE A 42 2.62 -5.70 2.32
C PHE A 42 2.95 -6.98 3.10
N ARG A 43 1.93 -7.74 3.47
CA ARG A 43 2.11 -9.10 4.02
C ARG A 43 2.20 -10.17 2.93
N SER A 44 1.58 -9.92 1.78
CA SER A 44 1.56 -10.78 0.60
C SER A 44 1.95 -9.97 -0.64
N THR A 45 2.41 -10.64 -1.69
CA THR A 45 2.81 -9.97 -2.93
C THR A 45 1.60 -9.29 -3.59
N PRO A 46 1.62 -7.96 -3.77
CA PRO A 46 0.57 -7.25 -4.47
C PRO A 46 0.70 -7.43 -5.99
N SER A 47 -0.38 -7.11 -6.73
CA SER A 47 -0.24 -6.83 -8.16
C SER A 47 0.51 -5.51 -8.34
N ALA A 48 1.65 -5.52 -9.04
CA ALA A 48 2.44 -4.32 -9.29
C ALA A 48 1.67 -3.23 -10.05
N ALA A 49 0.71 -3.64 -10.90
CA ALA A 49 -0.15 -2.71 -11.64
C ALA A 49 -1.09 -1.90 -10.73
N ALA A 50 -1.37 -2.36 -9.50
CA ALA A 50 -2.28 -1.67 -8.59
C ALA A 50 -1.67 -0.41 -7.94
N PHE A 51 -0.34 -0.31 -7.90
CA PHE A 51 0.41 0.74 -7.20
C PHE A 51 1.59 1.23 -8.06
N PRO A 52 1.31 1.95 -9.16
CA PRO A 52 2.36 2.46 -10.04
C PRO A 52 3.28 3.45 -9.30
N SER A 53 4.54 3.50 -9.71
CA SER A 53 5.54 4.47 -9.19
C SER A 53 5.92 4.32 -7.70
N ALA A 54 5.39 3.30 -7.01
CA ALA A 54 5.74 2.99 -5.63
C ALA A 54 6.79 1.88 -5.55
N GLU A 55 7.68 1.96 -4.56
CA GLU A 55 8.55 0.83 -4.20
C GLU A 55 7.75 -0.18 -3.37
N LEU A 56 7.66 -1.42 -3.83
CA LEU A 56 6.89 -2.47 -3.16
C LEU A 56 7.81 -3.34 -2.30
N ARG A 57 7.46 -3.55 -1.04
CA ARG A 57 8.20 -4.42 -0.11
C ARG A 57 7.25 -5.37 0.60
N VAL A 58 7.57 -6.66 0.56
CA VAL A 58 6.83 -7.67 1.32
C VAL A 58 7.56 -7.90 2.65
N ILE A 59 6.85 -7.71 3.74
CA ILE A 59 7.28 -7.97 5.11
C ILE A 59 6.25 -8.94 5.73
N PRO A 60 6.49 -10.26 5.66
CA PRO A 60 5.52 -11.28 6.06
C PRO A 60 5.45 -11.50 7.58
N PHE A 61 5.88 -10.54 8.40
CA PHE A 61 5.86 -10.64 9.85
C PHE A 61 4.49 -10.21 10.42
N PRO A 62 4.08 -10.75 11.58
CA PRO A 62 2.93 -10.23 12.32
C PRO A 62 3.10 -8.73 12.63
N ARG A 63 1.99 -7.99 12.67
CA ARG A 63 2.03 -6.61 13.17
C ARG A 63 2.34 -6.64 14.67
N LEU A 64 3.23 -5.75 15.11
CA LEU A 64 3.55 -5.56 16.53
C LEU A 64 2.65 -4.51 17.21
N TRP A 65 1.66 -4.00 16.48
CA TRP A 65 0.68 -3.03 16.93
C TRP A 65 -0.70 -3.40 16.34
N THR A 66 -1.77 -3.07 17.05
CA THR A 66 -3.16 -3.24 16.59
C THR A 66 -3.92 -1.95 16.79
#